data_AF-A0A2S6RRG8-F1
#
_entry.id   AF-A0A2S6RRG8-F1
#
_cell.length_a   1.000
_cell.length_b   1.000
_cell.length_c   1.000
_cell.angle_alpha   90.00
_cell.angle_beta   90.00
_cell.angle_gamma   90.00
#
_symmetry.space_group_name_H-M   'P 1'
#
loop_
_entity.id
_entity.type
_entity.pdbx_description
1 polymer ?
#
loop_
_entity_poly.entity_id
_entity_poly.type
_entity_poly.pdbx_seq_one_letter_code
_entity_poly.pdbx_strand_id
1 'polypeptide(L)'
;MILGSVCTRKCAFCNVATGRPNPVDLSEPERLAIAVNSLQLRHVVITSVDRDDLKDGGAAQFVQCIEKIHETSPNTTTEVLTPDFQRKTGAVEAVVEACPDVYNHNVETVPRLYPKVRKAARYSHSLWLLKRAKELNANLFTKSGLMVGLGEDSKEVEEVMDDMRACNIDFLTIGQYLQPSPLHHPVLRFVPPSEFADYRQLAIDKGFLLVSASPLTRSSYHADSDFVALKAARIAANL
;
A
#
# COMPACT_ATOMS: atom_id res chain seq x y z
N MET A 1 -1.28 -8.67 -9.26
CA MET A 1 -0.85 -7.38 -9.83
C MET A 1 -1.61 -7.18 -11.12
N ILE A 2 -2.38 -6.11 -11.23
CA ILE A 2 -3.21 -5.75 -12.39
C ILE A 2 -2.50 -4.69 -13.26
N LEU A 3 -3.06 -4.39 -14.44
CA LEU A 3 -2.54 -3.39 -15.38
C LEU A 3 -1.16 -3.73 -15.99
N GLY A 4 -0.80 -5.01 -15.97
CA GLY A 4 0.43 -5.54 -16.56
C GLY A 4 1.66 -5.46 -15.64
N SER A 5 2.84 -5.63 -16.24
CA SER A 5 4.14 -5.74 -15.55
C SER A 5 5.15 -4.65 -15.92
N VAL A 6 4.72 -3.66 -16.71
CA VAL A 6 5.55 -2.52 -17.14
C VAL A 6 4.95 -1.24 -16.59
N CYS A 7 5.74 -0.52 -15.79
CA CYS A 7 5.34 0.69 -15.08
C CYS A 7 5.77 1.95 -15.85
N THR A 8 4.94 3.00 -15.82
CA THR A 8 5.31 4.33 -16.36
C THR A 8 6.34 5.05 -15.51
N ARG A 9 6.58 4.58 -14.28
CA ARG A 9 7.51 5.19 -13.31
C ARG A 9 8.68 4.26 -12.98
N LYS A 10 9.75 4.87 -12.48
CA LYS A 10 11.00 4.20 -12.09
C LYS A 10 11.39 4.56 -10.66
N CYS A 11 10.76 3.91 -9.69
CA CYS A 11 11.19 3.98 -8.30
C CYS A 11 12.50 3.22 -8.15
N ALA A 12 13.50 3.80 -7.49
CA ALA A 12 14.85 3.26 -7.46
C ALA A 12 14.98 1.94 -6.67
N PHE A 13 13.98 1.59 -5.87
CA PHE A 13 13.91 0.35 -5.08
C PHE A 13 13.11 -0.77 -5.76
N CYS A 14 12.30 -0.44 -6.78
CA CYS A 14 11.27 -1.33 -7.29
C CYS A 14 11.78 -2.17 -8.47
N ASN A 15 11.55 -3.48 -8.43
CA ASN A 15 12.01 -4.43 -9.45
C ASN A 15 11.05 -4.57 -10.65
N VAL A 16 9.98 -3.77 -10.71
CA VAL A 16 9.05 -3.77 -11.84
C VAL A 16 9.71 -3.06 -13.03
N ALA A 17 9.60 -3.64 -14.23
CA ALA A 17 10.15 -3.04 -15.43
C ALA A 17 9.56 -1.66 -15.70
N THR A 18 10.38 -0.67 -16.04
CA THR A 18 9.91 0.65 -16.49
C THR A 18 9.85 0.70 -18.01
N GLY A 19 8.76 1.22 -18.58
CA GLY A 19 8.63 1.39 -20.02
C GLY A 19 7.26 1.89 -20.43
N ARG A 20 6.92 1.70 -21.72
CA ARG A 20 5.57 1.93 -22.22
C ARG A 20 4.71 0.70 -21.91
N PRO A 21 3.62 0.81 -21.12
CA PRO A 21 2.74 -0.31 -20.85
C PRO A 21 2.00 -0.77 -22.11
N ASN A 22 1.55 -2.03 -22.08
CA ASN A 22 0.60 -2.56 -23.07
C ASN A 22 -0.78 -1.89 -22.88
N PRO A 23 -1.67 -1.98 -23.90
CA PRO A 23 -3.08 -1.62 -23.75
C PRO A 23 -3.70 -2.34 -22.54
N VAL A 24 -4.67 -1.68 -21.90
CA VAL A 24 -5.41 -2.28 -20.78
C VAL A 24 -6.16 -3.50 -21.28
N ASP A 25 -6.01 -4.61 -20.58
CA ASP A 25 -6.79 -5.82 -20.81
C ASP A 25 -8.10 -5.74 -20.03
N LEU A 26 -9.20 -5.58 -20.77
CA LEU A 26 -10.53 -5.42 -20.19
C LEU A 26 -11.08 -6.71 -19.56
N SER A 27 -10.49 -7.87 -19.86
CA SER A 27 -10.89 -9.15 -19.25
C SER A 27 -10.07 -9.52 -18.00
N GLU A 28 -9.09 -8.70 -17.63
CA GLU A 28 -8.28 -8.91 -16.42
C GLU A 28 -9.11 -8.96 -15.11
N PRO A 29 -10.14 -8.11 -14.90
CA PRO A 29 -10.99 -8.20 -13.71
C PRO A 29 -11.72 -9.54 -13.59
N GLU A 30 -12.26 -10.05 -14.70
CA GLU A 30 -12.95 -11.35 -14.73
C GLU A 30 -12.01 -12.50 -14.40
N ARG A 31 -10.82 -12.52 -15.02
CA ARG A 31 -9.83 -13.56 -14.74
C ARG A 31 -9.32 -13.51 -13.30
N LEU A 32 -9.14 -12.31 -12.74
CA LEU A 32 -8.77 -12.15 -11.34
C LEU A 32 -9.85 -12.74 -10.43
N ALA A 33 -11.11 -12.40 -10.64
CA ALA A 33 -12.22 -12.92 -9.85
C ALA A 33 -12.37 -14.44 -9.96
N ILE A 34 -12.22 -15.00 -11.17
CA ILE A 34 -12.20 -16.46 -11.39
C ILE A 34 -11.09 -17.11 -10.56
N ALA A 35 -9.89 -16.53 -10.56
CA ALA A 35 -8.75 -17.05 -9.79
C ALA A 35 -8.99 -16.97 -8.28
N VAL A 36 -9.52 -15.85 -7.78
CA VAL A 36 -9.86 -15.65 -6.36
C VAL A 36 -10.88 -16.69 -5.90
N ASN A 37 -11.96 -16.87 -6.66
CA ASN A 37 -13.02 -17.83 -6.33
C ASN A 37 -12.50 -19.28 -6.39
N SER A 38 -11.77 -19.63 -7.44
CA SER A 38 -11.25 -21.00 -7.64
C SER A 38 -10.25 -21.42 -6.54
N LEU A 39 -9.46 -20.46 -6.05
CA LEU A 39 -8.51 -20.68 -4.96
C LEU A 39 -9.13 -20.52 -3.57
N GLN A 40 -10.40 -20.12 -3.48
CA GLN A 40 -11.13 -19.89 -2.22
C GLN A 40 -10.37 -18.95 -1.26
N LEU A 41 -9.80 -17.88 -1.79
CA LEU A 41 -9.01 -16.95 -0.97
C LEU A 41 -9.91 -16.23 0.03
N ARG A 42 -9.52 -16.20 1.31
CA ARG A 42 -10.22 -15.41 2.34
C ARG A 42 -9.94 -13.92 2.26
N HIS A 43 -8.76 -13.57 1.76
CA HIS A 43 -8.30 -12.21 1.61
C HIS A 43 -7.47 -12.09 0.32
N VAL A 44 -7.65 -11.01 -0.41
CA VAL A 44 -6.91 -10.72 -1.64
C VAL A 44 -6.38 -9.30 -1.62
N VAL A 45 -5.08 -9.17 -1.91
CA VAL A 45 -4.43 -7.87 -2.10
C VAL A 45 -4.31 -7.59 -3.60
N ILE A 46 -4.96 -6.52 -4.07
CA ILE A 46 -4.94 -6.04 -5.44
C ILE A 46 -3.96 -4.88 -5.52
N THR A 47 -2.97 -4.94 -6.40
CA THR A 47 -2.02 -3.84 -6.63
C THR A 47 -1.75 -3.70 -8.11
N SER A 48 -1.20 -2.57 -8.55
CA SER A 48 -0.88 -2.31 -9.95
C SER A 48 0.47 -1.61 -10.10
N VAL A 49 0.93 -1.59 -11.34
CA VAL A 49 1.94 -0.62 -11.77
C VAL A 49 1.32 0.79 -11.87
N ASP A 50 2.15 1.84 -11.91
CA ASP A 50 1.69 3.17 -12.29
C ASP A 50 1.34 3.20 -13.79
N ARG A 51 0.19 3.82 -14.10
CA ARG A 51 -0.34 4.00 -15.45
C ARG A 51 -0.58 5.47 -15.76
N ASP A 52 0.48 6.27 -15.74
CA ASP A 52 0.38 7.71 -16.01
C ASP A 52 -0.18 8.02 -17.41
N ASP A 53 -0.08 7.05 -18.34
CA ASP A 53 -0.63 7.08 -19.70
C ASP A 53 -2.16 7.05 -19.74
N LEU A 54 -2.84 6.57 -18.69
CA LEU A 54 -4.29 6.54 -18.59
C LEU A 54 -4.86 7.81 -17.95
N LYS A 55 -6.03 8.27 -18.40
CA LYS A 55 -6.67 9.50 -17.91
C LYS A 55 -6.97 9.45 -16.41
N ASP A 56 -7.36 8.28 -15.90
CA ASP A 56 -7.71 8.00 -14.51
C ASP A 56 -6.59 7.31 -13.72
N GLY A 57 -5.43 7.09 -14.35
CA GLY A 57 -4.31 6.37 -13.73
C GLY A 57 -4.56 4.88 -13.49
N GLY A 58 -5.61 4.30 -14.08
CA GLY A 58 -6.01 2.90 -13.89
C GLY A 58 -7.00 2.66 -12.75
N ALA A 59 -7.54 3.71 -12.13
CA ALA A 59 -8.52 3.59 -11.05
C ALA A 59 -9.75 2.77 -11.44
N ALA A 60 -10.27 2.92 -12.67
CA ALA A 60 -11.42 2.14 -13.15
C ALA A 60 -11.14 0.63 -13.19
N GLN A 61 -9.87 0.22 -13.36
CA GLN A 61 -9.50 -1.20 -13.33
C GLN A 61 -9.55 -1.75 -11.90
N PHE A 62 -9.09 -0.98 -10.90
CA PHE A 62 -9.24 -1.36 -9.50
C PHE A 62 -10.71 -1.54 -9.13
N VAL A 63 -11.57 -0.59 -9.51
CA VAL A 63 -13.03 -0.64 -9.27
C VAL A 63 -13.62 -1.94 -9.83
N GLN A 64 -13.42 -2.20 -11.12
CA GLN A 64 -13.93 -3.42 -11.76
C GLN A 64 -13.41 -4.70 -11.10
N CYS A 65 -12.15 -4.74 -10.68
CA CYS A 65 -11.60 -5.89 -9.97
C CYS A 65 -12.28 -6.11 -8.61
N ILE A 66 -12.49 -5.06 -7.83
CA ILE A 66 -13.14 -5.14 -6.52
C ILE A 66 -14.58 -5.63 -6.69
N GLU A 67 -15.35 -4.98 -7.56
CA GLU A 67 -16.76 -5.32 -7.82
C GLU A 67 -16.90 -6.77 -8.27
N LYS A 68 -16.03 -7.25 -9.18
CA LYS A 68 -16.09 -8.63 -9.68
C LYS A 68 -15.74 -9.67 -8.62
N ILE A 69 -14.84 -9.33 -7.70
CA ILE A 69 -14.52 -10.18 -6.55
C ILE A 69 -15.68 -10.22 -5.58
N HIS A 70 -16.31 -9.07 -5.26
CA HIS A 70 -17.48 -9.03 -4.39
C HIS A 70 -18.67 -9.81 -4.96
N GLU A 71 -18.90 -9.72 -6.28
CA GLU A 71 -19.96 -10.47 -6.98
C GLU A 71 -19.75 -11.99 -6.88
N THR A 72 -18.52 -12.46 -7.11
CA THR A 72 -18.24 -13.89 -7.27
C THR A 72 -17.74 -14.58 -6.00
N SER A 73 -17.19 -13.81 -5.07
CA SER A 73 -16.56 -14.29 -3.82
C SER A 73 -16.93 -13.37 -2.65
N PRO A 74 -18.22 -13.26 -2.25
CA PRO A 74 -18.71 -12.25 -1.29
C PRO A 74 -18.13 -12.38 0.13
N ASN A 75 -17.52 -13.52 0.47
CA ASN A 75 -16.85 -13.74 1.75
C ASN A 75 -15.34 -13.40 1.71
N THR A 76 -14.80 -13.08 0.53
CA THR A 76 -13.40 -12.69 0.36
C THR A 76 -13.25 -11.20 0.64
N THR A 77 -12.32 -10.89 1.53
CA THR A 77 -11.99 -9.50 1.86
C THR A 77 -10.97 -8.93 0.87
N THR A 78 -11.07 -7.65 0.53
CA THR A 78 -10.26 -6.99 -0.50
C THR A 78 -9.40 -5.87 0.09
N GLU A 79 -8.07 -5.99 -0.03
CA GLU A 79 -7.13 -4.89 0.19
C GLU A 79 -6.68 -4.35 -1.18
N VAL A 80 -6.68 -3.03 -1.35
CA VAL A 80 -6.03 -2.39 -2.51
C VAL A 80 -4.72 -1.75 -2.08
N LEU A 81 -3.63 -2.03 -2.78
CA LEU A 81 -2.37 -1.30 -2.70
C LEU A 81 -2.24 -0.44 -3.97
N THR A 82 -2.66 0.81 -3.88
CA THR A 82 -2.81 1.68 -5.05
C THR A 82 -1.53 2.46 -5.38
N PRO A 83 -1.35 2.84 -6.65
CA PRO A 83 -0.54 4.00 -7.02
C PRO A 83 -0.99 5.28 -6.31
N ASP A 84 -0.26 6.37 -6.53
CA ASP A 84 -0.58 7.67 -5.92
C ASP A 84 -1.67 8.46 -6.68
N PHE A 85 -2.05 8.01 -7.88
CA PHE A 85 -3.01 8.69 -8.77
C PHE A 85 -2.72 10.19 -8.96
N GLN A 86 -1.44 10.56 -8.97
CA GLN A 86 -1.04 11.97 -9.03
C GLN A 86 -1.62 12.66 -10.28
N ARG A 87 -2.36 13.76 -10.05
CA ARG A 87 -3.08 14.54 -11.08
C ARG A 87 -4.19 13.77 -11.81
N LYS A 88 -4.78 12.76 -11.15
CA LYS A 88 -5.92 11.98 -11.67
C LYS A 88 -7.15 12.26 -10.79
N THR A 89 -7.84 13.37 -11.08
CA THR A 89 -9.02 13.80 -10.31
C THR A 89 -10.10 12.71 -10.28
N GLY A 90 -10.64 12.41 -9.10
CA GLY A 90 -11.71 11.41 -8.92
C GLY A 90 -11.23 9.97 -8.79
N ALA A 91 -9.94 9.70 -8.97
CA ALA A 91 -9.40 8.33 -8.91
C ALA A 91 -9.50 7.72 -7.49
N VAL A 92 -9.17 8.51 -6.46
CA VAL A 92 -9.28 8.06 -5.06
C VAL A 92 -10.74 7.84 -4.70
N GLU A 93 -11.60 8.79 -5.05
CA GLU A 93 -13.05 8.70 -4.84
C GLU A 93 -13.64 7.42 -5.43
N ALA A 94 -13.33 7.12 -6.70
CA ALA A 94 -13.86 5.94 -7.38
C ALA A 94 -13.43 4.64 -6.69
N VAL A 95 -12.15 4.51 -6.31
CA VAL A 95 -11.66 3.29 -5.65
C VAL A 95 -12.24 3.14 -4.24
N VAL A 96 -12.46 4.24 -3.51
CA VAL A 96 -13.11 4.20 -2.19
C VAL A 96 -14.59 3.81 -2.31
N GLU A 97 -15.30 4.33 -3.32
CA GLU A 97 -16.72 4.03 -3.58
C GLU A 97 -16.95 2.55 -3.93
N ALA A 98 -15.96 1.89 -4.54
CA ALA A 98 -15.95 0.44 -4.75
C ALA A 98 -15.82 -0.38 -3.43
N CYS A 99 -15.70 0.27 -2.28
CA CYS A 99 -15.73 -0.31 -0.94
C CYS A 99 -14.73 -1.47 -0.69
N PRO A 100 -13.41 -1.28 -0.93
CA PRO A 100 -12.43 -2.25 -0.45
C PRO A 100 -12.46 -2.31 1.09
N ASP A 101 -12.04 -3.43 1.67
CA ASP A 101 -11.92 -3.58 3.11
C ASP A 101 -10.74 -2.76 3.68
N VAL A 102 -9.63 -2.71 2.92
CA VAL A 102 -8.41 -1.97 3.29
C VAL A 102 -7.92 -1.16 2.08
N TYR A 103 -7.70 0.13 2.29
CA TYR A 103 -7.06 1.02 1.32
C TYR A 103 -5.62 1.28 1.74
N ASN A 104 -4.70 0.71 0.98
CA ASN A 104 -3.27 0.77 1.20
C ASN A 104 -2.58 1.64 0.16
N HIS A 105 -1.68 2.51 0.63
CA HIS A 105 -0.71 3.20 -0.21
C HIS A 105 0.58 3.40 0.58
N ASN A 106 1.68 2.88 0.09
CA ASN A 106 2.94 3.00 0.79
C ASN A 106 3.60 4.37 0.58
N VAL A 107 4.07 4.97 1.67
CA VAL A 107 5.02 6.10 1.62
C VAL A 107 6.44 5.61 1.32
N GLU A 108 6.75 4.35 1.63
CA GLU A 108 7.99 3.62 1.36
C GLU A 108 9.24 4.12 2.09
N THR A 109 9.42 5.43 2.26
CA THR A 109 10.62 6.00 2.90
C THR A 109 10.34 7.39 3.48
N VAL A 110 11.37 8.05 4.00
CA VAL A 110 11.30 9.37 4.64
C VAL A 110 11.35 10.51 3.61
N PRO A 111 10.80 11.71 3.92
CA PRO A 111 10.66 12.80 2.94
C PRO A 111 11.97 13.21 2.25
N ARG A 112 13.08 13.24 2.99
CA ARG A 112 14.42 13.58 2.47
C ARG A 112 14.87 12.66 1.33
N LEU A 113 14.45 11.39 1.36
CA LEU A 113 14.85 10.38 0.38
C LEU A 113 13.94 10.30 -0.85
N TYR A 114 12.73 10.90 -0.82
CA TYR A 114 11.78 10.88 -1.94
C TYR A 114 12.39 11.32 -3.29
N PRO A 115 13.12 12.44 -3.39
CA PRO A 115 13.73 12.87 -4.66
C PRO A 115 14.74 11.87 -5.24
N LYS A 116 15.30 10.99 -4.42
CA LYS A 116 16.26 9.95 -4.85
C LYS A 116 15.56 8.63 -5.15
N VAL A 117 14.68 8.20 -4.24
CA VAL A 117 14.08 6.86 -4.21
C VAL A 117 12.75 6.79 -4.99
N ARG A 118 11.96 7.86 -5.00
CA ARG A 118 10.62 7.96 -5.61
C ARG A 118 10.43 9.24 -6.42
N LYS A 119 11.29 9.48 -7.42
CA LYS A 119 11.36 10.74 -8.19
C LYS A 119 10.03 11.31 -8.68
N ALA A 120 9.12 10.43 -9.11
CA ALA A 120 7.82 10.81 -9.66
C ALA A 120 6.72 10.99 -8.59
N ALA A 121 6.89 10.46 -7.38
CA ALA A 121 5.92 10.61 -6.29
C ALA A 121 6.23 11.84 -5.42
N ARG A 122 5.29 12.23 -4.57
CA ARG A 122 5.45 13.31 -3.58
C ARG A 122 4.95 12.84 -2.22
N TYR A 123 5.76 13.02 -1.17
CA TYR A 123 5.47 12.53 0.18
C TYR A 123 4.13 13.05 0.71
N SER A 124 3.92 14.36 0.63
CA SER A 124 2.67 14.99 1.05
C SER A 124 1.45 14.50 0.27
N HIS A 125 1.60 14.18 -1.01
CA HIS A 125 0.52 13.62 -1.83
C HIS A 125 0.18 12.18 -1.45
N SER A 126 1.18 11.35 -1.15
CA SER A 126 0.99 9.99 -0.62
C SER A 126 0.18 9.99 0.68
N LEU A 127 0.49 10.90 1.60
CA LEU A 127 -0.28 11.05 2.85
C LEU A 127 -1.67 11.62 2.61
N TRP A 128 -1.78 12.65 1.76
CA TRP A 128 -3.06 13.26 1.39
C TRP A 128 -4.04 12.22 0.84
N LEU A 129 -3.61 11.29 0.00
CA LEU A 129 -4.49 10.26 -0.56
C LEU A 129 -5.08 9.35 0.54
N LEU A 130 -4.29 8.97 1.56
CA LEU A 130 -4.77 8.11 2.65
C LEU A 130 -5.70 8.87 3.58
N LYS A 131 -5.37 10.13 3.86
CA LYS A 131 -6.25 11.04 4.59
C LYS A 131 -7.58 11.19 3.86
N ARG A 132 -7.54 11.43 2.53
CA ARG A 132 -8.72 11.58 1.69
C ARG A 132 -9.58 10.32 1.67
N ALA A 133 -8.97 9.14 1.57
CA ALA A 133 -9.70 7.88 1.65
C ALA A 133 -10.46 7.73 2.98
N LYS A 134 -9.85 8.13 4.10
CA LYS A 134 -10.51 8.15 5.41
C LYS A 134 -11.64 9.18 5.51
N GLU A 135 -11.45 10.38 4.95
CA GLU A 135 -12.48 11.42 4.92
C GLU A 135 -13.71 11.01 4.10
N LEU A 136 -13.49 10.27 3.01
CA LEU A 136 -14.56 9.74 2.15
C LEU A 136 -15.31 8.58 2.82
N ASN A 137 -14.61 7.72 3.55
CA ASN A 137 -15.20 6.62 4.28
C ASN A 137 -14.44 6.37 5.60
N ALA A 138 -15.01 6.86 6.71
CA ALA A 138 -14.39 6.72 8.03
C ALA A 138 -14.28 5.26 8.50
N ASN A 139 -15.10 4.35 7.94
CA ASN A 139 -15.08 2.92 8.26
C ASN A 139 -14.04 2.14 7.44
N LEU A 140 -13.49 2.72 6.38
CA LEU A 140 -12.45 2.09 5.57
C LEU A 140 -11.17 1.96 6.39
N PHE A 141 -10.54 0.79 6.43
CA PHE A 141 -9.21 0.68 7.00
C PHE A 141 -8.18 1.31 6.07
N THR A 142 -7.25 2.10 6.60
CA THR A 142 -6.14 2.67 5.84
C THR A 142 -4.82 2.09 6.28
N LYS A 143 -3.95 1.81 5.31
CA LYS A 143 -2.66 1.16 5.54
C LYS A 143 -1.54 1.86 4.79
N SER A 144 -0.36 1.84 5.38
CA SER A 144 0.86 2.26 4.70
C SER A 144 2.07 1.43 5.13
N GLY A 145 3.16 1.59 4.38
CA GLY A 145 4.39 0.84 4.57
C GLY A 145 5.63 1.71 4.46
N LEU A 146 6.64 1.32 5.22
CA LEU A 146 8.00 1.85 5.18
C LEU A 146 8.99 0.72 4.94
N MET A 147 9.98 0.99 4.10
CA MET A 147 11.18 0.18 4.00
C MET A 147 12.32 0.88 4.72
N VAL A 148 12.98 0.16 5.62
CA VAL A 148 14.17 0.63 6.32
C VAL A 148 15.45 0.04 5.71
N GLY A 149 16.57 0.73 5.83
CA GLY A 149 17.84 0.42 5.20
C GLY A 149 18.13 1.19 3.90
N LEU A 150 17.33 2.21 3.57
CA LEU A 150 17.50 3.07 2.40
C LEU A 150 18.42 4.28 2.67
N GLY A 151 18.75 4.54 3.94
CA GLY A 151 19.59 5.66 4.36
C GLY A 151 18.88 6.71 5.22
N GLU A 152 17.72 6.35 5.74
CA GLU A 152 16.96 7.07 6.75
C GLU A 152 17.58 6.91 8.15
N ASP A 153 17.40 7.94 8.99
CA ASP A 153 17.68 7.87 10.42
C ASP A 153 16.43 7.42 11.18
N SER A 154 16.60 6.78 12.34
CA SER A 154 15.47 6.28 13.15
C SER A 154 14.50 7.39 13.56
N LYS A 155 14.99 8.61 13.80
CA LYS A 155 14.16 9.79 14.09
C LYS A 155 13.29 10.20 12.88
N GLU A 156 13.80 10.09 11.66
CA GLU A 156 13.00 10.38 10.47
C GLU A 156 11.90 9.32 10.28
N VAL A 157 12.17 8.06 10.64
CA VAL A 157 11.13 7.01 10.66
C VAL A 157 10.04 7.36 11.68
N GLU A 158 10.43 7.82 12.87
CA GLU A 158 9.49 8.29 13.90
C GLU A 158 8.63 9.46 13.41
N GLU A 159 9.23 10.48 12.79
CA GLU A 159 8.51 11.64 12.24
C GLU A 159 7.48 11.21 11.17
N VAL A 160 7.80 10.21 10.34
CA VAL A 160 6.83 9.64 9.39
C VAL A 160 5.68 8.95 10.11
N MET A 161 5.92 8.28 11.24
CA MET A 161 4.83 7.69 12.03
C MET A 161 3.87 8.77 12.54
N ASP A 162 4.40 9.90 13.01
CA ASP A 162 3.58 11.03 13.46
C ASP A 162 2.75 11.62 12.33
N ASP A 163 3.35 11.83 11.16
CA ASP A 163 2.66 12.31 9.95
C ASP A 163 1.55 11.35 9.50
N MET A 164 1.80 10.03 9.59
CA MET A 164 0.81 9.02 9.27
C MET A 164 -0.37 9.03 10.24
N ARG A 165 -0.11 9.18 11.54
CA ARG A 165 -1.16 9.28 12.56
C ARG A 165 -1.96 10.57 12.44
N ALA A 166 -1.35 11.68 12.06
CA ALA A 166 -2.05 12.92 11.73
C ALA A 166 -3.03 12.76 10.54
N CYS A 167 -2.82 11.74 9.70
CA CYS A 167 -3.72 11.34 8.60
C CYS A 167 -4.69 10.21 8.98
N ASN A 168 -4.76 9.82 10.26
CA ASN A 168 -5.57 8.71 10.77
C ASN A 168 -5.32 7.38 10.03
N ILE A 169 -4.06 7.05 9.72
CA ILE A 169 -3.70 5.77 9.10
C ILE A 169 -3.73 4.65 10.14
N ASP A 170 -4.52 3.60 9.92
CA ASP A 170 -4.77 2.56 10.92
C ASP A 170 -3.64 1.54 11.07
N PHE A 171 -3.05 1.11 9.95
CA PHE A 171 -2.12 -0.01 9.90
C PHE A 171 -0.77 0.43 9.29
N LEU A 172 0.31 0.23 10.06
CA LEU A 172 1.69 0.41 9.62
C LEU A 172 2.42 -0.93 9.40
N THR A 173 3.08 -1.05 8.25
CA THR A 173 4.09 -2.09 7.99
C THR A 173 5.50 -1.50 7.90
N ILE A 174 6.49 -2.15 8.51
CA ILE A 174 7.91 -1.75 8.43
C ILE A 174 8.74 -2.98 8.08
N GLY A 175 9.41 -2.95 6.93
CA GLY A 175 10.22 -4.06 6.41
C GLY A 175 11.64 -3.65 6.06
N GLN A 176 12.58 -4.60 6.04
CA GLN A 176 13.92 -4.33 5.51
C GLN A 176 13.87 -4.18 3.99
N TYR A 177 14.45 -3.10 3.48
CA TYR A 177 14.74 -2.96 2.06
C TYR A 177 15.77 -4.00 1.62
N LEU A 178 15.42 -4.77 0.59
CA LEU A 178 16.32 -5.70 -0.09
C LEU A 178 16.52 -5.22 -1.53
N GLN A 179 17.77 -4.94 -1.89
CA GLN A 179 18.14 -4.46 -3.21
C GLN A 179 17.84 -5.52 -4.28
N PRO A 180 16.99 -5.25 -5.28
CA PRO A 180 16.66 -6.25 -6.30
C PRO A 180 17.82 -6.60 -7.24
N SER A 181 18.66 -5.61 -7.57
CA SER A 181 19.86 -5.80 -8.38
C SER A 181 20.86 -4.66 -8.14
N PRO A 182 22.14 -4.80 -8.56
CA PRO A 182 23.15 -3.75 -8.39
C PRO A 182 22.80 -2.39 -9.03
N LEU A 183 21.82 -2.34 -9.93
CA LEU A 183 21.34 -1.11 -10.59
C LEU A 183 20.31 -0.33 -9.75
N HIS A 184 19.77 -0.94 -8.70
CA HIS A 184 18.80 -0.33 -7.79
C HIS A 184 19.51 0.41 -6.66
N HIS A 185 18.76 1.20 -5.90
CA HIS A 185 19.27 1.90 -4.72
C HIS A 185 20.02 0.92 -3.80
N PRO A 186 21.23 1.24 -3.31
CA PRO A 186 21.99 0.32 -2.47
C PRO A 186 21.31 0.14 -1.11
N VAL A 187 21.45 -1.05 -0.51
CA VAL A 187 21.17 -1.20 0.93
C VAL A 187 22.25 -0.45 1.70
N LEU A 188 21.87 0.58 2.46
CA LEU A 188 22.82 1.35 3.27
C LEU A 188 22.96 0.80 4.68
N ARG A 189 21.96 0.07 5.16
CA ARG A 189 21.94 -0.53 6.50
C ARG A 189 21.04 -1.76 6.52
N PHE A 190 21.52 -2.83 7.15
CA PHE A 190 20.66 -3.92 7.61
C PHE A 190 20.26 -3.63 9.05
N VAL A 191 18.98 -3.32 9.25
CA VAL A 191 18.45 -2.96 10.56
C VAL A 191 18.40 -4.22 11.44
N PRO A 192 18.91 -4.18 12.69
CA PRO A 192 18.88 -5.33 13.57
C PRO A 192 17.43 -5.65 14.00
N PRO A 193 17.08 -6.94 14.26
CA PRO A 193 15.74 -7.32 14.68
C PRO A 193 15.21 -6.57 15.91
N SER A 194 16.08 -6.17 16.85
CA SER A 194 15.70 -5.39 18.03
C SER A 194 15.10 -4.03 17.67
N GLU A 195 15.65 -3.37 16.65
CA GLU A 195 15.16 -2.04 16.23
C GLU A 195 13.80 -2.13 15.53
N PHE A 196 13.47 -3.27 14.88
CA PHE A 196 12.10 -3.53 14.42
C PHE A 196 11.11 -3.68 15.58
N ALA A 197 11.54 -4.28 16.70
CA ALA A 197 10.73 -4.36 17.91
C ALA A 197 10.51 -2.96 18.53
N ASP A 198 11.54 -2.13 18.54
CA ASP A 198 11.45 -0.73 18.98
C ASP A 198 10.47 0.07 18.10
N TYR A 199 10.58 -0.04 16.77
CA TYR A 199 9.63 0.58 15.84
C TYR A 199 8.20 0.09 16.06
N ARG A 200 8.03 -1.21 16.33
CA ARG A 200 6.70 -1.78 16.61
C ARG A 200 6.09 -1.15 17.86
N GLN A 201 6.85 -1.09 18.95
CA GLN A 201 6.37 -0.52 20.20
C GLN A 201 6.04 0.95 20.05
N LEU A 202 6.93 1.73 19.43
CA LEU A 202 6.74 3.15 19.17
C LEU A 202 5.46 3.42 18.35
N ALA A 203 5.21 2.64 17.31
CA ALA A 203 4.00 2.78 16.50
C ALA A 203 2.72 2.42 17.29
N ILE A 204 2.77 1.38 18.12
CA ILE A 204 1.64 1.05 19.02
C ILE A 204 1.36 2.22 19.98
N ASP A 205 2.41 2.78 20.59
CA ASP A 205 2.29 3.91 21.52
C ASP A 205 1.73 5.18 20.84
N LYS A 206 2.04 5.38 19.55
CA LYS A 206 1.45 6.45 18.71
C LYS A 206 0.01 6.17 18.25
N GLY A 207 -0.53 4.98 18.54
CA GLY A 207 -1.95 4.64 18.35
C GLY A 207 -2.31 4.02 17.00
N PHE A 208 -1.36 3.39 16.29
CA PHE A 208 -1.74 2.51 15.18
C PHE A 208 -2.54 1.32 15.69
N LEU A 209 -3.63 0.95 14.98
CA LEU A 209 -4.49 -0.18 15.35
C LEU A 209 -3.79 -1.53 15.15
N LEU A 210 -2.90 -1.60 14.17
CA LEU A 210 -2.05 -2.76 13.92
C LEU A 210 -0.68 -2.32 13.43
N VAL A 211 0.34 -3.07 13.83
CA VAL A 211 1.72 -2.84 13.39
C VAL A 211 2.39 -4.17 13.09
N SER A 212 2.93 -4.30 11.88
CA SER A 212 3.80 -5.39 11.47
C SER A 212 5.19 -4.83 11.19
N ALA A 213 6.17 -5.17 12.02
CA ALA A 213 7.55 -4.71 11.86
C ALA A 213 8.51 -5.87 12.03
N SER A 214 9.19 -6.26 10.95
CA SER A 214 10.20 -7.31 10.94
C SER A 214 11.06 -7.20 9.68
N PRO A 215 12.25 -7.81 9.63
CA PRO A 215 13.07 -7.80 8.42
C PRO A 215 12.34 -8.34 7.17
N LEU A 216 11.46 -9.32 7.36
CA LEU A 216 10.73 -9.99 6.26
C LEU A 216 9.34 -9.41 6.01
N THR A 217 8.88 -8.44 6.79
CA THR A 217 7.58 -7.82 6.58
C THR A 217 7.50 -7.23 5.17
N ARG A 218 6.38 -7.49 4.51
CA ARG A 218 5.98 -6.90 3.23
C ARG A 218 4.54 -6.42 3.37
N SER A 219 4.14 -5.45 2.57
CA SER A 219 2.80 -4.87 2.65
C SER A 219 1.66 -5.89 2.52
N SER A 220 1.87 -7.05 1.89
CA SER A 220 0.86 -8.11 1.75
C SER A 220 1.10 -9.37 2.61
N TYR A 221 2.14 -9.39 3.44
CA TYR A 221 2.48 -10.54 4.28
C TYR A 221 1.51 -10.65 5.47
N HIS A 222 0.89 -11.83 5.68
CA HIS A 222 -0.11 -12.11 6.73
C HIS A 222 -1.41 -11.27 6.68
N ALA A 223 -1.72 -10.69 5.53
CA ALA A 223 -2.84 -9.76 5.36
C ALA A 223 -4.23 -10.31 5.79
N ASP A 224 -4.46 -11.63 5.69
CA ASP A 224 -5.71 -12.25 6.14
C ASP A 224 -5.85 -12.21 7.68
N SER A 225 -4.83 -12.67 8.40
CA SER A 225 -4.79 -12.64 9.86
C SER A 225 -4.74 -11.20 10.40
N ASP A 226 -4.02 -10.32 9.70
CA ASP A 226 -3.92 -8.90 10.01
C ASP A 226 -5.29 -8.22 9.93
N PHE A 227 -6.09 -8.52 8.89
CA PHE A 227 -7.42 -7.92 8.76
C PHE A 227 -8.37 -8.31 9.90
N VAL A 228 -8.31 -9.56 10.36
CA VAL A 228 -9.09 -10.01 11.52
C VAL A 228 -8.66 -9.26 12.78
N ALA A 229 -7.35 -9.14 13.02
CA ALA A 229 -6.80 -8.40 14.16
C ALA A 229 -7.18 -6.91 14.12
N LEU A 230 -7.14 -6.31 12.93
CA LEU A 230 -7.45 -4.90 12.71
C LEU A 230 -8.92 -4.58 13.03
N LYS A 231 -9.86 -5.46 12.64
CA LYS A 231 -11.27 -5.37 13.02
C LYS A 231 -11.46 -5.47 14.53
N ALA A 232 -10.79 -6.42 15.19
CA ALA A 232 -10.86 -6.56 16.64
C ALA A 232 -10.33 -5.32 17.37
N ALA A 233 -9.20 -4.76 16.92
CA ALA A 233 -8.59 -3.57 17.51
C ALA A 233 -9.50 -2.34 17.42
N ARG A 234 -10.17 -2.13 16.27
CA ARG A 234 -11.11 -1.01 16.12
C ARG A 234 -12.32 -1.13 17.05
N ILE A 235 -12.87 -2.34 17.20
CA ILE A 235 -13.99 -2.58 18.12
C ILE A 235 -13.56 -2.26 19.55
N ALA A 236 -12.36 -2.70 19.96
CA ALA A 236 -11.82 -2.43 21.30
C ALA A 236 -11.55 -0.94 21.54
N ALA A 237 -11.13 -0.18 20.52
CA ALA A 237 -10.86 1.26 20.64
C ALA A 237 -12.12 2.14 20.71
N ASN A 238 -13.28 1.61 20.28
CA ASN A 238 -14.58 2.31 20.30
C ASN A 238 -15.45 1.95 21.52
N LEU A 239 -14.98 1.05 22.39
CA LEU A 239 -15.60 0.69 23.67
C LEU A 239 -15.03 1.54 24.81
#